data_AF-A0A7S0FJ10-F1
#
_entry.id   AF-A0A7S0FJ10-F1
#
_cell.length_a   1.000
_cell.length_b   1.000
_cell.length_c   1.000
_cell.angle_alpha   90.00
_cell.angle_beta   90.00
_cell.angle_gamma   90.00
#
_symmetry.space_group_name_H-M   'P 1'
#
loop_
_entity.id
_entity.type
_entity.pdbx_description
1 polymer ?
#
loop_
_entity_poly.entity_id
_entity_poly.type
_entity_poly.pdbx_seq_one_letter_code
_entity_poly.pdbx_strand_id
1 'polypeptide(L)'
;YKLFNQKWRGPLLCGDPTDRDGDHEAYVAPKRGLKETAKEQWEIERQADGAYKLFNQKWRGPLLCGDPTDRDGDHEAYVAPKRGLKETAKEQWEIERQADGAYKLFNQK
;
A
#
# COMPACT_ATOMS: atom_id res chain seq x y z
N TYR A 1 -5.03 0.44 -11.01
CA TYR A 1 -3.69 1.06 -11.11
C TYR A 1 -2.61 0.05 -10.73
N LYS A 2 -1.37 0.22 -11.23
CA LYS A 2 -0.16 -0.47 -10.72
C LYS A 2 0.83 0.62 -10.28
N LEU A 3 1.43 0.48 -9.10
CA LEU A 3 2.40 1.43 -8.56
C LEU A 3 3.79 0.83 -8.71
N PHE A 4 4.75 1.58 -9.25
CA PHE A 4 6.10 1.08 -9.48
C PHE A 4 7.12 1.91 -8.71
N ASN A 5 7.98 1.24 -7.95
CA ASN A 5 9.10 1.91 -7.31
C ASN A 5 10.15 2.33 -8.36
N GLN A 6 10.69 3.54 -8.27
CA GLN A 6 11.68 4.04 -9.24
C GLN A 6 13.01 3.30 -9.17
N LYS A 7 13.52 3.02 -7.95
CA LYS A 7 14.82 2.38 -7.73
C LYS A 7 14.80 0.93 -8.18
N TRP A 8 13.82 0.17 -7.71
CA TRP A 8 13.74 -1.28 -7.95
C TRP A 8 12.96 -1.64 -9.21
N ARG A 9 12.28 -0.66 -9.84
CA ARG A 9 11.50 -0.77 -11.08
C ARG A 9 10.33 -1.76 -11.05
N GLY A 10 10.15 -2.53 -9.99
CA GLY A 10 9.04 -3.47 -9.85
C GLY A 10 7.80 -2.88 -9.17
N PRO A 11 6.68 -3.61 -9.24
CA PRO A 11 5.41 -3.14 -8.71
C PRO A 11 5.32 -3.30 -7.18
N LEU A 12 4.60 -2.38 -6.54
CA LEU A 12 4.06 -2.59 -5.20
C LEU A 12 2.99 -3.69 -5.28
N LEU A 13 3.16 -4.74 -4.49
CA LEU A 13 2.24 -5.87 -4.41
C LEU A 13 2.00 -6.29 -2.98
N CYS A 14 1.02 -7.17 -2.83
CA CYS A 14 0.69 -7.78 -1.56
C CYS A 14 1.11 -9.26 -1.51
N GLY A 15 1.77 -9.66 -0.42
CA GLY A 15 2.17 -11.04 -0.14
C GLY A 15 1.00 -12.00 -0.05
N ASP A 16 1.30 -13.31 -0.11
CA ASP A 16 0.32 -14.36 0.23
C ASP A 16 0.25 -14.69 1.73
N PRO A 17 1.36 -14.70 2.48
CA PRO A 17 1.30 -14.92 3.93
C PRO A 17 0.44 -13.87 4.63
N THR A 18 -0.10 -14.25 5.78
CA THR A 18 -0.80 -13.35 6.70
C THR A 18 -0.10 -13.36 8.04
N ASP A 19 -0.16 -12.24 8.74
CA ASP A 19 0.19 -12.17 10.16
C ASP A 19 -0.94 -12.74 11.05
N ARG A 20 -0.88 -12.47 12.36
CA ARG A 20 -1.89 -12.96 13.31
C ARG A 20 -3.24 -12.27 13.16
N ASP A 21 -3.27 -11.05 12.64
CA ASP A 21 -4.48 -10.25 12.46
C ASP A 21 -5.11 -10.48 11.07
N GLY A 22 -4.45 -11.27 10.24
CA GLY A 22 -4.88 -11.60 8.88
C GLY A 22 -4.41 -10.57 7.85
N ASP A 23 -3.51 -9.67 8.25
CA ASP A 23 -2.95 -8.65 7.37
C ASP A 23 -1.85 -9.26 6.50
N HIS A 24 -1.77 -8.78 5.27
CA HIS A 24 -0.80 -9.24 4.29
C HIS A 24 0.30 -8.18 4.12
N GLU A 25 1.57 -8.56 4.21
CA GLU A 25 2.68 -7.64 4.00
C GLU A 25 2.70 -7.06 2.56
N ALA A 26 3.05 -5.77 2.46
CA ALA A 26 3.22 -5.08 1.18
C ALA A 26 4.70 -4.98 0.80
N TYR A 27 5.03 -5.34 -0.43
CA TYR A 27 6.41 -5.38 -0.91
C TYR A 27 6.57 -4.77 -2.30
N VAL A 28 7.81 -4.46 -2.67
CA VAL A 28 8.18 -4.19 -4.06
C VAL A 28 8.78 -5.45 -4.68
N ALA A 29 8.14 -5.98 -5.72
CA ALA A 29 8.67 -7.13 -6.45
C ALA A 29 9.95 -6.79 -7.23
N PRO A 30 10.81 -7.79 -7.54
CA PRO A 30 12.09 -7.55 -8.21
C PRO A 30 12.00 -7.25 -9.72
N LYS A 31 10.86 -7.47 -10.41
CA LYS A 31 10.74 -7.17 -11.85
C LYS A 31 9.32 -6.84 -12.33
N ARG A 32 9.26 -6.08 -13.43
CA ARG A 32 8.05 -5.90 -14.25
C ARG A 32 7.83 -7.18 -15.06
N GLY A 33 6.66 -7.80 -14.97
CA GLY A 33 6.35 -9.06 -15.67
C GLY A 33 6.21 -10.28 -14.76
N LEU A 34 5.89 -10.08 -13.48
CA LEU A 34 5.15 -11.13 -12.77
C LEU A 34 3.83 -11.38 -13.53
N LYS A 35 3.41 -12.65 -13.56
CA LYS A 35 2.11 -13.07 -14.11
C LYS A 35 1.06 -12.09 -13.60
N GLU A 36 0.18 -11.58 -14.46
CA GLU A 36 -0.83 -10.61 -14.03
C GLU A 36 -1.67 -11.22 -12.92
N THR A 37 -1.35 -10.86 -11.68
CA THR A 37 -2.12 -11.27 -10.52
C THR A 37 -2.88 -10.05 -10.03
N ALA A 38 -3.97 -10.26 -9.31
CA ALA A 38 -4.64 -9.13 -8.67
C ALA A 38 -3.79 -8.52 -7.52
N LYS A 39 -2.61 -9.08 -7.19
CA LYS A 39 -1.75 -8.68 -6.07
C LYS A 39 -1.06 -7.34 -6.29
N GLU A 40 -0.67 -7.03 -7.52
CA GLU A 40 -0.03 -5.77 -7.87
C GLU A 40 -1.02 -4.70 -8.34
N GLN A 41 -2.32 -5.02 -8.34
CA GLN A 41 -3.37 -4.16 -8.82
C GLN A 41 -4.04 -3.45 -7.65
N TRP A 42 -4.18 -2.14 -7.80
CA TRP A 42 -4.69 -1.25 -6.76
C TRP A 42 -5.85 -0.42 -7.31
N GLU A 43 -6.92 -0.34 -6.54
CA GLU A 43 -7.93 0.71 -6.67
C GLU A 43 -7.48 1.88 -5.80
N ILE A 44 -7.51 3.10 -6.34
CA ILE A 44 -7.09 4.30 -5.63
C ILE A 44 -8.32 5.19 -5.50
N GLU A 45 -8.71 5.46 -4.27
CA GLU A 45 -9.94 6.18 -3.93
C GLU A 45 -9.60 7.46 -3.16
N ARG A 46 -9.96 8.61 -3.73
CA ARG A 46 -9.80 9.91 -3.07
C ARG A 46 -10.91 10.10 -2.03
N GLN A 47 -10.52 10.45 -0.81
CA GLN A 47 -11.41 10.71 0.32
C GLN A 47 -11.84 12.19 0.36
N ALA A 48 -12.85 12.49 1.18
CA ALA A 48 -13.45 13.84 1.24
C ALA A 48 -12.49 14.92 1.76
N ASP A 49 -11.55 14.55 2.63
CA ASP A 49 -10.48 15.41 3.16
C ASP A 49 -9.29 15.58 2.20
N GLY A 50 -9.32 14.92 1.04
CA GLY A 50 -8.27 14.96 0.04
C GLY A 50 -7.21 13.87 0.17
N ALA A 51 -7.23 13.05 1.23
CA ALA A 51 -6.39 11.87 1.34
C ALA A 51 -6.80 10.78 0.33
N TYR A 52 -6.01 9.72 0.23
CA TYR A 52 -6.24 8.59 -0.65
C TYR A 52 -6.22 7.27 0.13
N LYS A 53 -7.14 6.37 -0.20
CA LYS A 53 -7.09 4.97 0.19
C LYS A 53 -6.70 4.12 -1.00
N LEU A 54 -5.82 3.14 -0.78
CA LEU A 54 -5.32 2.23 -1.80
C LEU A 54 -5.81 0.83 -1.49
N PHE A 55 -6.75 0.29 -2.25
CA PHE A 55 -7.30 -1.05 -2.03
C PHE A 55 -6.65 -2.08 -2.95
N ASN A 56 -6.12 -3.14 -2.38
CA ASN A 56 -5.57 -4.24 -3.16
C ASN A 56 -6.68 -5.01 -3.88
N GLN A 57 -6.51 -5.35 -5.16
CA GLN A 57 -7.54 -6.06 -5.88
C GLN A 57 -7.59 -7.56 -5.55
N LYS A 58 -6.52 -8.20 -5.08
CA LYS A 58 -6.61 -9.60 -4.68
C LYS A 58 -7.36 -9.74 -3.34
N TRP A 59 -6.93 -8.98 -2.34
CA TRP A 59 -7.37 -9.13 -0.96
C TRP A 59 -8.50 -8.17 -0.56
N ARG A 60 -8.83 -7.21 -1.44
CA ARG A 60 -9.90 -6.22 -1.29
C ARG A 60 -9.73 -5.20 -0.16
N GLY A 61 -8.83 -5.38 0.79
CA GLY A 61 -8.59 -4.40 1.86
C GLY A 61 -7.59 -3.29 1.51
N PRO A 62 -7.51 -2.25 2.37
CA PRO A 62 -6.67 -1.09 2.17
C PRO A 62 -5.20 -1.34 2.54
N LEU A 63 -4.28 -0.62 1.88
CA LEU A 63 -2.89 -0.44 2.32
C LEU A 63 -2.87 0.44 3.57
N LEU A 64 -2.21 -0.03 4.62
CA LEU A 64 -2.09 0.65 5.90
C LEU A 64 -0.66 0.66 6.42
N CYS A 65 -0.40 1.61 7.31
CA CYS A 65 0.81 1.69 8.13
C CYS A 65 0.56 0.97 9.47
N GLY A 66 1.36 -0.04 9.79
CA GLY A 66 1.23 -0.82 11.02
C GLY A 66 1.60 -0.03 12.27
N ASP A 67 1.14 -0.47 13.45
CA ASP A 67 1.55 0.14 14.72
C ASP A 67 2.99 -0.19 15.14
N PRO A 68 3.52 -1.42 14.93
CA PRO A 68 4.89 -1.73 15.34
C PRO A 68 5.92 -0.90 14.57
N THR A 69 6.98 -0.52 15.27
CA THR A 69 8.16 0.13 14.68
C THR A 69 9.39 -0.76 14.81
N ASP A 70 10.30 -0.64 13.86
CA ASP A 70 11.66 -1.13 14.04
C ASP A 70 12.47 -0.23 15.00
N ARG A 71 13.80 -0.42 15.05
CA ARG A 71 14.68 0.36 15.95
C ARG A 71 14.85 1.81 15.55
N ASP A 72 14.65 2.12 14.27
CA ASP A 72 14.80 3.45 13.71
C ASP A 72 13.47 4.21 13.71
N GLY A 73 12.39 3.56 14.15
CA GLY A 73 11.05 4.13 14.20
C GLY A 73 10.27 3.92 12.90
N ASP A 74 10.77 3.10 11.97
CA ASP A 74 10.10 2.82 10.71
C ASP A 74 8.92 1.87 10.95
N HIS A 75 7.79 2.20 10.34
CA HIS A 75 6.60 1.38 10.35
C HIS A 75 6.52 0.50 9.11
N GLU A 76 6.14 -0.76 9.30
CA GLU A 76 5.85 -1.67 8.20
C GLU A 76 4.50 -1.35 7.54
N ALA A 77 4.39 -1.67 6.25
CA ALA A 77 3.17 -1.47 5.47
C ALA A 77 2.49 -2.81 5.16
N TYR A 78 1.18 -2.85 5.36
CA TYR A 78 0.36 -4.06 5.20
C TYR A 78 -0.91 -3.78 4.42
N VAL A 79 -1.60 -4.84 4.01
CA VAL A 79 -2.95 -4.80 3.46
C VAL A 79 -3.86 -5.61 4.36
N ALA A 80 -4.89 -4.95 4.89
CA ALA A 80 -5.87 -5.63 5.72
C ALA A 80 -6.73 -6.63 4.92
N PRO A 81 -7.33 -7.65 5.56
CA PRO A 81 -8.05 -8.71 4.86
C PRO A 81 -9.39 -8.28 4.23
N LYS A 82 -9.93 -7.10 4.58
CA LYS A 82 -11.21 -6.61 4.03
C LYS A 82 -11.37 -5.10 4.12
N ARG A 83 -12.28 -4.55 3.30
CA ARG A 83 -12.80 -3.18 3.46
C ARG A 83 -13.65 -3.10 4.73
N GLY A 84 -13.54 -2.00 5.46
CA GLY A 84 -14.33 -1.78 6.67
C GLY A 84 -13.57 -1.91 7.99
N LEU A 85 -12.23 -1.78 7.97
CA LEU A 85 -11.57 -1.23 9.15
C LEU A 85 -12.24 0.10 9.48
N LYS A 86 -12.55 0.29 10.77
CA LYS A 86 -13.06 1.57 11.29
C LYS A 86 -12.11 2.65 10.78
N GLU A 87 -12.62 3.68 10.11
CA GLU A 87 -11.75 4.66 9.45
C GLU A 87 -10.69 5.18 10.44
N THR A 88 -9.44 4.81 10.20
CA THR A 88 -8.30 5.30 10.94
C THR A 88 -7.42 6.12 9.99
N ALA A 89 -6.55 6.94 10.56
CA ALA A 89 -5.54 7.63 9.76
C ALA A 89 -4.53 6.64 9.11
N LYS A 90 -4.45 5.37 9.57
CA LYS A 90 -3.43 4.40 9.14
C LYS A 90 -3.55 4.01 7.67
N GLU A 91 -4.76 3.99 7.13
CA GLU A 91 -5.02 3.65 5.74
C GLU A 91 -5.12 4.88 4.82
N GLN A 92 -4.92 6.08 5.36
CA GLN A 92 -4.99 7.33 4.62
C GLN A 92 -3.61 7.79 4.18
N TRP A 93 -3.48 8.00 2.87
CA TRP A 93 -2.22 8.37 2.24
C TRP A 93 -2.35 9.70 1.50
N GLU A 94 -1.33 10.54 1.62
CA GLU A 94 -1.11 11.65 0.72
C GLU A 94 -0.31 11.19 -0.50
N ILE A 95 -0.76 11.58 -1.69
CA ILE A 95 -0.06 11.34 -2.96
C ILE A 95 0.46 12.67 -3.47
N GLU A 96 1.77 12.88 -3.39
CA GLU A 96 2.41 14.12 -3.83
C GLU A 96 3.19 13.91 -5.13
N ARG A 97 2.82 14.66 -6.19
CA ARG A 97 3.57 14.66 -7.45
C ARG A 97 4.85 15.46 -7.32
N GLN A 98 5.97 14.83 -7.66
CA GLN A 98 7.30 15.41 -7.62
C GLN A 98 7.67 16.11 -8.95
N ALA A 99 8.68 16.97 -8.92
CA ALA A 99 9.14 17.74 -10.09
C ALA A 99 9.65 16.87 -11.25
N ASP A 100 10.21 15.69 -10.94
CA ASP A 100 10.67 14.71 -11.94
C ASP A 100 9.52 13.86 -12.52
N GLY A 101 8.28 14.14 -12.12
CA GLY A 101 7.08 13.40 -12.53
C GLY A 101 6.81 12.13 -11.72
N ALA A 102 7.65 11.79 -10.73
CA ALA A 102 7.37 10.73 -9.77
C ALA A 102 6.25 11.12 -8.81
N TYR A 103 5.82 10.14 -8.01
CA TYR A 103 4.91 10.37 -6.90
C TYR A 103 5.53 9.84 -5.61
N LYS A 104 5.33 10.57 -4.52
CA LYS A 104 5.59 10.09 -3.17
C LYS A 104 4.27 9.73 -2.51
N LEU A 105 4.33 8.71 -1.64
CA LEU A 105 3.22 8.25 -0.83
C LEU A 105 3.59 8.50 0.63
N PHE A 106 2.81 9.33 1.33
CA PHE A 106 3.00 9.61 2.75
C PHE A 106 1.80 9.10 3.53
N ASN A 107 2.03 8.44 4.66
CA ASN A 107 0.93 8.06 5.55
C ASN A 107 0.60 9.24 6.48
N GLN A 108 -0.68 9.48 6.77
CA GLN A 108 -1.11 10.62 7.59
C GLN A 108 -1.04 10.39 9.11
N LYS A 109 -0.16 9.49 9.59
CA LYS A 109 -0.10 9.10 10.98
C LYS A 109 1.32 9.13 11.55
#